data_AF-A0A4Q7E147-F1
#
_entry.id   AF-A0A4Q7E147-F1
#
_cell.length_a   1.000
_cell.length_b   1.000
_cell.length_c   1.000
_cell.angle_alpha   90.00
_cell.angle_beta   90.00
_cell.angle_gamma   90.00
#
_symmetry.space_group_name_H-M   'P 1'
#
loop_
_entity.id
_entity.type
_entity.pdbx_description
1 polymer ?
#
loop_
_entity_poly.entity_id
_entity_poly.type
_entity_poly.pdbx_seq_one_letter_code
_entity_poly.pdbx_strand_id
1 'polypeptide(L)'
;MQIFVGYITFSFAIGILLGASNSPVIGAFLAIIVGLLGTLFGAIKLYTGLNEKERLNKVGGLLTAFSIFLISGTYMGELYRVSAIGSTTTSVPWSKDNRPLSTAEALDWLVLKEKLQSLGYSEEVLLQIYSIRIEEIKVLKEKQLAEVESDADPYNKTVIYDPMSPFNSIIPVKTMGGRGLASIEEN
;
A
#
# COMPACT_ATOMS: atom_id res chain seq x y z
N MET A 1 -5.61 -40.15 -8.72
CA MET A 1 -4.56 -39.24 -9.22
C MET A 1 -5.11 -37.87 -9.62
N GLN A 2 -6.17 -37.78 -10.44
CA GLN A 2 -6.75 -36.50 -10.90
C GLN A 2 -7.16 -35.52 -9.77
N ILE A 3 -7.65 -36.00 -8.63
CA ILE A 3 -8.02 -35.15 -7.47
C ILE A 3 -6.80 -34.43 -6.89
N PHE A 4 -5.66 -35.12 -6.79
CA PHE A 4 -4.43 -34.55 -6.25
C PHE A 4 -3.94 -33.40 -7.13
N VAL A 5 -3.96 -33.58 -8.45
CA VAL A 5 -3.58 -32.53 -9.39
C VAL A 5 -4.48 -31.30 -9.22
N GLY A 6 -5.80 -31.49 -9.17
CA GLY A 6 -6.74 -30.40 -8.94
C GLY A 6 -6.47 -29.65 -7.64
N TYR A 7 -6.28 -30.37 -6.53
CA TYR A 7 -5.96 -29.78 -5.22
C TYR A 7 -4.64 -29.02 -5.19
N ILE A 8 -3.61 -29.55 -5.86
CA ILE A 8 -2.29 -28.92 -5.96
C ILE A 8 -2.40 -27.62 -6.76
N THR A 9 -2.96 -27.66 -7.97
CA THR A 9 -3.11 -26.46 -8.82
C THR A 9 -3.94 -25.40 -8.11
N PHE A 10 -5.01 -25.82 -7.44
CA PHE A 10 -5.91 -24.93 -6.72
C PHE A 10 -5.27 -24.28 -5.50
N SER A 11 -4.62 -25.07 -4.62
CA SER A 11 -3.92 -24.53 -3.46
C SER A 11 -2.80 -23.57 -3.84
N PHE A 12 -2.05 -23.90 -4.89
CA PHE A 12 -1.01 -23.03 -5.40
C PHE A 12 -1.58 -21.71 -5.93
N ALA A 13 -2.66 -21.75 -6.72
CA ALA A 13 -3.33 -20.55 -7.24
C ALA A 13 -3.87 -19.65 -6.12
N ILE A 14 -4.53 -20.23 -5.10
CA ILE A 14 -5.01 -19.47 -3.93
C ILE A 14 -3.84 -18.87 -3.17
N GLY A 15 -2.75 -19.62 -2.99
CA GLY A 15 -1.53 -19.11 -2.37
C GLY A 15 -1.00 -17.88 -3.09
N ILE A 16 -0.89 -17.93 -4.43
CA ILE A 16 -0.45 -16.77 -5.22
C ILE A 16 -1.37 -15.57 -5.00
N LEU A 17 -2.69 -15.77 -5.06
CA LEU A 17 -3.67 -14.70 -4.87
C LEU A 17 -3.60 -14.11 -3.46
N LEU A 18 -3.39 -14.94 -2.43
CA LEU A 18 -3.17 -14.51 -1.04
C LEU A 18 -1.90 -13.65 -0.92
N GLY A 19 -0.77 -14.13 -1.44
CA GLY A 19 0.51 -13.43 -1.36
C GLY A 19 0.53 -12.11 -2.16
N ALA A 20 -0.17 -12.08 -3.30
CA ALA A 20 -0.27 -10.91 -4.16
C ALA A 20 -1.29 -9.86 -3.68
N SER A 21 -2.21 -10.21 -2.77
CA SER A 21 -3.26 -9.29 -2.30
C SER A 21 -2.73 -8.24 -1.32
N ASN A 22 -3.08 -6.98 -1.56
CA ASN A 22 -2.86 -5.87 -0.63
C ASN A 22 -3.97 -5.75 0.44
N SER A 23 -5.05 -6.54 0.32
CA SER A 23 -6.15 -6.55 1.27
C SER A 23 -6.17 -7.87 2.04
N PRO A 24 -5.83 -7.86 3.34
CA PRO A 24 -5.84 -9.05 4.19
C PRO A 24 -7.22 -9.73 4.21
N VAL A 25 -8.28 -8.93 4.15
CA VAL A 25 -9.68 -9.39 4.23
C VAL A 25 -10.08 -10.19 3.00
N ILE A 26 -9.75 -9.70 1.80
CA ILE A 26 -10.14 -10.35 0.54
C ILE A 26 -9.38 -11.67 0.38
N GLY A 27 -8.09 -11.69 0.74
CA GLY A 27 -7.28 -12.89 0.72
C GLY A 27 -7.82 -13.97 1.66
N ALA A 28 -8.02 -13.63 2.93
CA ALA A 28 -8.52 -14.58 3.93
C ALA A 28 -9.93 -15.09 3.60
N PHE A 29 -10.84 -14.20 3.16
CA PHE A 29 -12.21 -14.57 2.83
C PHE A 29 -12.31 -15.50 1.62
N LEU A 30 -11.60 -15.19 0.52
CA LEU A 30 -11.54 -16.08 -0.65
C LEU A 30 -10.93 -17.42 -0.27
N ALA A 31 -9.81 -17.43 0.45
CA ALA A 31 -9.16 -18.67 0.87
C ALA A 31 -10.08 -19.57 1.71
N ILE A 32 -10.87 -18.99 2.62
CA ILE A 32 -11.85 -19.73 3.44
C ILE A 32 -12.95 -20.33 2.56
N ILE A 33 -13.63 -19.53 1.73
CA ILE A 33 -14.74 -20.03 0.88
C ILE A 33 -14.24 -21.11 -0.06
N VAL A 34 -13.13 -20.84 -0.71
CA VAL A 34 -12.56 -21.68 -1.76
C VAL A 34 -11.99 -22.97 -1.14
N GLY A 35 -11.36 -22.89 0.03
CA GLY A 35 -10.93 -24.05 0.82
C GLY A 35 -12.09 -24.91 1.33
N LEU A 36 -13.21 -24.29 1.74
CA LEU A 36 -14.42 -24.97 2.19
C LEU A 36 -15.12 -25.70 1.04
N LEU A 37 -15.24 -25.06 -0.14
CA LEU A 37 -15.75 -25.72 -1.35
C LEU A 37 -14.85 -26.89 -1.76
N GLY A 38 -13.53 -26.69 -1.77
CA GLY A 38 -12.57 -27.75 -2.08
C GLY A 38 -12.74 -28.97 -1.16
N THR A 39 -12.77 -28.75 0.16
CA THR A 39 -12.99 -29.82 1.15
C THR A 39 -14.33 -30.51 0.99
N LEU A 40 -15.41 -29.79 0.66
CA LEU A 40 -16.72 -30.39 0.40
C LEU A 40 -16.68 -31.34 -0.80
N PHE A 41 -16.13 -30.90 -1.93
CA PHE A 41 -15.99 -31.73 -3.13
C PHE A 41 -15.02 -32.90 -2.94
N GLY A 42 -13.92 -32.69 -2.20
CA GLY A 42 -12.97 -33.73 -1.83
C GLY A 42 -13.60 -34.80 -0.95
N ALA A 43 -14.38 -34.39 0.06
CA ALA A 43 -15.09 -35.30 0.96
C ALA A 43 -16.12 -36.14 0.21
N ILE A 44 -16.97 -35.53 -0.64
CA ILE A 44 -17.99 -36.24 -1.43
C ILE A 44 -17.34 -37.31 -2.31
N LYS A 45 -16.22 -37.00 -2.98
CA LYS A 45 -15.54 -37.92 -3.90
C LYS A 45 -14.74 -39.02 -3.19
N LEU A 46 -14.30 -38.79 -1.95
CA LEU A 46 -13.61 -39.79 -1.13
C LEU A 46 -14.57 -40.69 -0.34
N TYR A 47 -15.82 -40.29 -0.18
CA TYR A 47 -16.83 -41.05 0.57
C TYR A 47 -17.29 -42.32 -0.16
N THR A 48 -17.15 -42.37 -1.48
CA THR A 48 -17.55 -43.51 -2.31
C THR A 48 -16.41 -44.55 -2.44
N GLY A 49 -16.53 -45.66 -1.71
CA GLY A 49 -15.86 -46.92 -2.08
C GLY A 49 -14.46 -47.19 -1.50
N LEU A 50 -14.02 -46.46 -0.47
CA LEU A 50 -12.71 -46.69 0.19
C LEU A 50 -12.87 -47.18 1.63
N ASN A 51 -11.98 -48.07 2.06
CA ASN A 51 -11.85 -48.47 3.46
C ASN A 51 -11.44 -47.26 4.34
N GLU A 52 -11.87 -47.26 5.60
CA GLU A 52 -11.66 -46.13 6.53
C GLU A 52 -10.18 -45.72 6.67
N LYS A 53 -9.28 -46.71 6.77
CA LYS A 53 -7.83 -46.49 6.86
C LYS A 53 -7.25 -45.86 5.58
N GLU A 54 -7.70 -46.30 4.41
CA GLU A 54 -7.26 -45.74 3.13
C GLU A 54 -7.78 -44.32 2.92
N ARG A 55 -9.02 -44.05 3.38
CA ARG A 55 -9.62 -42.72 3.36
C ARG A 55 -8.81 -41.76 4.22
N LEU A 56 -8.49 -42.12 5.46
CA LEU A 56 -7.68 -41.30 6.35
C LEU A 56 -6.30 -40.99 5.76
N ASN A 57 -5.61 -41.99 5.21
CA ASN A 57 -4.31 -41.79 4.56
C ASN A 57 -4.39 -40.86 3.34
N LYS A 58 -5.43 -40.99 2.52
CA LYS A 58 -5.62 -40.10 1.34
C LYS A 58 -5.97 -38.68 1.75
N VAL A 59 -6.83 -38.50 2.76
CA VAL A 59 -7.18 -37.17 3.30
C VAL A 59 -5.94 -36.51 3.88
N GLY A 60 -5.17 -37.23 4.70
CA GLY A 60 -3.91 -36.73 5.28
C GLY A 60 -2.92 -36.32 4.20
N GLY A 61 -2.70 -37.16 3.18
CA GLY A 61 -1.83 -36.84 2.05
C GLY A 61 -2.27 -35.62 1.25
N LEU A 62 -3.58 -35.47 1.02
CA LEU A 62 -4.15 -34.29 0.35
C LEU A 62 -3.96 -33.02 1.18
N LEU A 63 -4.18 -33.09 2.50
CA LEU A 63 -4.04 -31.95 3.40
C LEU A 63 -2.58 -31.48 3.46
N THR A 64 -1.63 -32.41 3.57
CA THR A 64 -0.20 -32.10 3.57
C THR A 64 0.24 -31.47 2.25
N ALA A 65 -0.18 -32.04 1.12
CA ALA A 65 0.11 -31.46 -0.20
C ALA A 65 -0.49 -30.06 -0.33
N PHE A 66 -1.75 -29.87 0.06
CA PHE A 66 -2.42 -28.57 0.05
C PHE A 66 -1.64 -27.52 0.84
N SER A 67 -1.20 -27.85 2.06
CA SER A 67 -0.42 -26.93 2.90
C SER A 67 0.91 -26.53 2.26
N ILE A 68 1.67 -27.48 1.71
CA ILE A 68 2.98 -27.19 1.08
C ILE A 68 2.81 -26.26 -0.12
N PHE A 69 1.83 -26.54 -0.99
CA PHE A 69 1.59 -25.74 -2.19
C PHE A 69 0.95 -24.38 -1.87
N LEU A 70 0.11 -24.30 -0.84
CA LEU A 70 -0.43 -23.02 -0.37
C LEU A 70 0.69 -22.11 0.13
N ILE A 71 1.60 -22.62 0.97
CA ILE A 71 2.76 -21.87 1.48
C ILE A 71 3.65 -21.42 0.32
N SER A 72 3.97 -22.34 -0.60
CA SER A 72 4.81 -22.04 -1.77
C SER A 72 4.17 -21.00 -2.68
N GLY A 73 2.87 -21.10 -2.93
CA GLY A 73 2.11 -20.12 -3.71
C GLY A 73 2.09 -18.75 -3.02
N THR A 74 1.91 -18.72 -1.70
CA THR A 74 1.91 -17.47 -0.91
C THR A 74 3.25 -16.76 -0.99
N TYR A 75 4.34 -17.52 -0.81
CA TYR A 75 5.69 -17.01 -0.96
C TYR A 75 5.94 -16.45 -2.38
N MET A 76 5.50 -17.18 -3.42
CA MET A 76 5.64 -16.72 -4.80
C MET A 76 4.80 -15.46 -5.08
N GLY A 77 3.59 -15.37 -4.53
CA GLY A 77 2.73 -14.19 -4.64
C GLY A 77 3.32 -12.97 -3.94
N GLU A 78 3.99 -13.17 -2.80
CA GLU A 78 4.72 -12.11 -2.11
C GLU A 78 5.94 -11.65 -2.90
N LEU A 79 6.74 -12.57 -3.44
CA LEU A 79 7.85 -12.22 -4.33
C LEU A 79 7.38 -11.45 -5.55
N TYR A 80 6.25 -11.86 -6.15
CA TYR A 80 5.62 -11.14 -7.24
C TYR A 80 5.22 -9.72 -6.80
N ARG A 81 4.60 -9.54 -5.62
CA ARG A 81 4.26 -8.22 -5.10
C ARG A 81 5.49 -7.34 -4.90
N VAL A 82 6.54 -7.89 -4.28
CA VAL A 82 7.80 -7.16 -4.02
C VAL A 82 8.53 -6.83 -5.33
N SER A 83 8.43 -7.67 -6.36
CA SER A 83 9.08 -7.45 -7.65
C SER A 83 8.26 -6.58 -8.61
N ALA A 84 6.92 -6.65 -8.52
CA ALA A 84 5.98 -5.88 -9.34
C ALA A 84 5.83 -4.44 -8.85
N ILE A 85 6.00 -4.22 -7.53
CA ILE A 85 6.45 -2.92 -7.02
C ILE A 85 7.94 -2.85 -7.41
N GLY A 86 8.21 -2.65 -8.70
CA GLY A 86 9.56 -2.43 -9.17
C GLY A 86 10.20 -1.39 -8.26
N SER A 87 11.47 -1.54 -7.97
CA SER A 87 12.27 -0.48 -7.37
C SER A 87 12.36 0.68 -8.38
N THR A 88 11.25 1.34 -8.66
CA THR A 88 11.26 2.72 -9.10
C THR A 88 11.88 3.43 -7.93
N THR A 89 13.19 3.57 -7.97
CA THR A 89 13.93 4.48 -7.12
C THR A 89 13.19 5.80 -7.25
N THR A 90 12.41 6.13 -6.23
CA THR A 90 11.62 7.35 -6.20
C THR A 90 12.64 8.48 -6.24
N SER A 91 12.82 9.05 -7.42
CA SER A 91 13.62 10.26 -7.62
C SER A 91 13.05 11.31 -6.69
N VAL A 92 13.87 11.87 -5.82
CA VAL A 92 13.45 13.07 -5.10
C VAL A 92 13.37 14.22 -6.10
N PRO A 93 12.38 15.11 -6.00
CA PRO A 93 12.22 16.22 -6.94
C PRO A 93 13.28 17.33 -6.77
N TRP A 94 14.14 17.24 -5.76
CA TRP A 94 15.16 18.24 -5.46
C TRP A 94 16.59 17.78 -5.72
N SER A 95 17.43 18.72 -6.15
CA SER A 95 18.88 18.56 -6.21
C SER A 95 19.55 19.05 -4.92
N LYS A 96 20.88 18.99 -4.82
CA LYS A 96 21.63 19.50 -3.65
C LYS A 96 21.34 20.97 -3.35
N ASP A 97 21.11 21.77 -4.39
CA ASP A 97 20.98 23.23 -4.28
C ASP A 97 19.56 23.70 -3.97
N ASN A 98 18.55 22.87 -4.29
CA ASN A 98 17.14 23.16 -4.05
C ASN A 98 16.54 22.20 -3.03
N ARG A 99 17.33 21.69 -2.08
CA ARG A 99 16.82 20.74 -1.08
C ARG A 99 15.91 21.41 -0.05
N PRO A 100 14.94 20.68 0.52
CA PRO A 100 14.14 21.15 1.66
C PRO A 100 15.03 21.61 2.82
N LEU A 101 14.57 22.59 3.58
CA LEU A 101 15.31 23.16 4.71
C LEU A 101 15.28 22.23 5.94
N SER A 102 14.28 21.36 6.01
CA SER A 102 14.09 20.40 7.11
C SER A 102 13.68 19.02 6.62
N THR A 103 13.93 18.00 7.44
CA THR A 103 13.46 16.64 7.21
C THR A 103 11.93 16.57 7.17
N ALA A 104 11.24 17.36 8.00
CA ALA A 104 9.78 17.41 8.02
C ALA A 104 9.22 17.89 6.68
N GLU A 105 9.79 18.95 6.12
CA GLU A 105 9.42 19.46 4.79
C GLU A 105 9.74 18.45 3.68
N ALA A 106 10.89 17.75 3.78
CA ALA A 106 11.23 16.70 2.83
C ALA A 106 10.21 15.55 2.84
N LEU A 107 9.77 15.11 4.02
CA LEU A 107 8.75 14.07 4.16
C LEU A 107 7.39 14.53 3.65
N ASP A 108 6.99 15.78 3.94
CA ASP A 108 5.74 16.35 3.45
C ASP A 108 5.71 16.39 1.92
N TRP A 109 6.83 16.76 1.28
CA TRP A 109 6.97 16.72 -0.18
C TRP A 109 6.90 15.32 -0.77
N LEU A 110 7.46 14.30 -0.10
CA LEU A 110 7.35 12.92 -0.55
C LEU A 110 5.89 12.44 -0.52
N VAL A 111 5.19 12.71 0.58
CA VAL A 111 3.77 12.37 0.72
C VAL A 111 2.93 13.11 -0.32
N LEU A 112 3.22 14.39 -0.54
CA LEU A 112 2.55 15.20 -1.56
C LEU A 112 2.82 14.69 -2.98
N LYS A 113 4.07 14.32 -3.30
CA LYS A 113 4.47 13.72 -4.58
C LYS A 113 3.66 12.44 -4.83
N GLU A 114 3.64 11.51 -3.88
CA GLU A 114 2.89 10.25 -4.02
C GLU A 114 1.40 10.51 -4.22
N LYS A 115 0.82 11.44 -3.45
CA LYS A 115 -0.59 11.83 -3.57
C LYS A 115 -0.91 12.39 -4.96
N LEU A 116 -0.07 13.28 -5.49
CA LEU A 116 -0.29 13.84 -6.83
C LEU A 116 -0.04 12.80 -7.93
N GLN A 117 0.96 11.93 -7.80
CA GLN A 117 1.14 10.81 -8.74
C GLN A 117 -0.07 9.87 -8.75
N SER A 118 -0.67 9.60 -7.59
CA SER A 118 -1.89 8.79 -7.49
C SER A 118 -3.11 9.43 -8.19
N LEU A 119 -3.09 10.75 -8.35
CA LEU A 119 -4.11 11.51 -9.08
C LEU A 119 -3.81 11.62 -10.58
N GLY A 120 -2.71 11.04 -11.05
CA GLY A 120 -2.33 11.01 -12.47
C GLY A 120 -1.48 12.19 -12.93
N TYR A 121 -0.95 13.02 -12.02
CA TYR A 121 0.00 14.08 -12.40
C TYR A 121 1.35 13.48 -12.81
N SER A 122 1.91 13.96 -13.92
CA SER A 122 3.21 13.51 -14.40
C SER A 122 4.36 14.11 -13.58
N GLU A 123 5.52 13.46 -13.58
CA GLU A 123 6.67 13.89 -12.80
C GLU A 123 7.16 15.29 -13.19
N GLU A 124 7.06 15.65 -14.48
CA GLU A 124 7.43 16.98 -14.97
C GLU A 124 6.56 18.08 -14.35
N VAL A 125 5.27 17.81 -14.15
CA VAL A 125 4.34 18.76 -13.51
C VAL A 125 4.68 18.93 -12.03
N LEU A 126 5.07 17.84 -11.36
CA LEU A 126 5.47 17.89 -9.94
C LEU A 126 6.76 18.70 -9.75
N LEU A 127 7.71 18.57 -10.67
CA LEU A 127 8.93 19.39 -10.67
C LEU A 127 8.62 20.88 -10.88
N GLN A 128 7.65 21.22 -11.75
CA GLN A 128 7.21 22.60 -11.93
C GLN A 128 6.59 23.17 -10.65
N ILE A 129 5.68 22.43 -10.00
CA ILE A 129 5.08 22.83 -8.72
C ILE A 129 6.16 23.03 -7.65
N TYR A 130 7.15 22.14 -7.61
CA TYR A 130 8.28 22.28 -6.70
C TYR A 130 9.10 23.55 -6.98
N SER A 131 9.39 23.86 -8.24
CA SER A 131 10.13 25.07 -8.61
C SER A 131 9.40 26.36 -8.19
N ILE A 132 8.08 26.42 -8.36
CA ILE A 132 7.26 27.54 -7.89
C ILE A 132 7.42 27.72 -6.38
N ARG A 133 7.40 26.62 -5.61
CA ARG A 133 7.61 26.70 -4.15
C ARG A 133 8.96 27.28 -3.78
N ILE A 134 10.03 26.84 -4.46
CA ILE A 134 11.39 27.35 -4.18
C ILE A 134 11.45 28.86 -4.39
N GLU A 135 10.78 29.38 -5.41
CA GLU A 135 10.66 30.82 -5.65
C GLU A 135 9.84 31.53 -4.56
N GLU A 136 8.70 30.98 -4.17
CA GLU A 136 7.88 31.51 -3.06
C GLU A 136 8.69 31.63 -1.78
N ILE A 137 9.44 30.59 -1.40
CA ILE A 137 10.27 30.60 -0.19
C ILE A 137 11.31 31.74 -0.23
N LYS A 138 11.93 31.97 -1.39
CA LYS A 138 12.90 33.06 -1.57
C LYS A 138 12.25 34.43 -1.38
N VAL A 139 11.14 34.68 -2.08
CA VAL A 139 10.38 35.93 -1.99
C VAL A 139 9.89 36.17 -0.56
N LEU A 140 9.45 35.12 0.14
CA LEU A 140 8.99 35.22 1.52
C LEU A 140 10.12 35.57 2.47
N LYS A 141 11.30 34.97 2.29
CA LYS A 141 12.47 35.29 3.11
C LYS A 141 12.89 36.75 2.94
N GLU A 142 12.86 37.27 1.72
CA GLU A 142 13.13 38.69 1.44
C GLU A 142 12.11 39.61 2.13
N LYS A 143 10.82 39.26 2.06
CA LYS A 143 9.76 40.01 2.77
C LYS A 143 9.91 39.98 4.28
N GLN A 144 10.23 38.81 4.85
CA GLN A 144 10.46 38.67 6.30
C GLN A 144 11.65 39.51 6.77
N LEU A 145 12.74 39.55 6.00
CA LEU A 145 13.88 40.41 6.30
C LEU A 145 13.49 41.89 6.27
N ALA A 146 12.74 42.32 5.25
CA ALA A 146 12.24 43.69 5.14
C ALA A 146 11.26 44.07 6.28
N GLU A 147 10.40 43.13 6.72
CA GLU A 147 9.49 43.33 7.86
C GLU A 147 10.24 43.48 9.18
N VAL A 148 11.30 42.69 9.40
CA VAL A 148 12.16 42.78 10.59
C VAL A 148 12.94 44.09 10.62
N GLU A 149 13.40 44.58 9.47
CA GLU A 149 14.08 45.89 9.37
C GLU A 149 13.12 47.07 9.57
N SER A 150 11.82 46.88 9.32
CA SER A 150 10.79 47.92 9.41
C SER A 150 10.20 48.12 10.82
N ASP A 151 10.69 47.43 11.86
CA ASP A 151 10.12 47.44 13.22
C ASP A 151 8.60 47.13 13.24
N ALA A 152 8.16 46.30 12.28
CA ALA A 152 6.76 45.90 12.16
C ALA A 152 6.39 44.92 13.28
N ASP A 153 5.16 45.08 13.81
CA ASP A 153 4.62 44.33 14.94
C ASP A 153 4.87 42.81 14.82
N PRO A 154 5.55 42.16 15.78
CA PRO A 154 5.93 40.76 15.72
C PRO A 154 4.76 39.77 15.56
N TYR A 155 3.52 40.21 15.81
CA TYR A 155 2.31 39.39 15.67
C TYR A 155 1.73 39.37 14.26
N ASN A 156 2.24 40.20 13.34
CA ASN A 156 1.77 40.28 11.95
C ASN A 156 2.72 39.63 10.94
N LYS A 157 3.59 38.73 11.41
CA LYS A 157 4.55 38.01 10.56
C LYS A 157 3.82 37.04 9.62
N THR A 158 4.27 37.00 8.37
CA THR A 158 3.74 36.13 7.31
C THR A 158 3.69 34.64 7.72
N VAL A 159 2.47 34.13 7.96
CA VAL A 159 2.14 32.73 8.30
C VAL A 159 2.13 31.87 7.03
N ILE A 160 3.29 31.52 6.47
CA ILE A 160 3.33 30.71 5.23
C ILE A 160 4.15 29.42 5.37
N TYR A 161 4.69 29.15 6.56
CA TYR A 161 5.04 27.79 6.97
C TYR A 161 4.82 27.64 8.46
N ASP A 162 3.59 27.32 8.84
CA ASP A 162 3.33 26.82 10.17
C ASP A 162 3.60 25.30 10.14
N PRO A 163 4.63 24.78 10.83
CA PRO A 163 4.82 23.34 10.95
C PRO A 163 3.63 22.63 11.61
N MET A 164 2.72 23.36 12.26
CA MET A 164 1.43 22.84 12.74
C MET A 164 0.39 22.65 11.62
N SER A 165 0.62 23.18 10.41
CA SER A 165 -0.27 23.04 9.24
C SER A 165 0.51 22.52 8.00
N PRO A 166 0.85 21.21 7.97
CA PRO A 166 1.61 20.60 6.86
C PRO A 166 0.83 20.64 5.54
N PHE A 167 1.51 20.79 4.40
CA PHE A 167 0.86 21.00 3.10
C PHE A 167 0.04 19.79 2.64
N ASN A 168 0.44 18.57 3.01
CA ASN A 168 -0.33 17.38 2.71
C ASN A 168 -1.79 17.44 3.22
N SER A 169 -2.05 18.24 4.26
CA SER A 169 -3.35 18.40 4.92
C SER A 169 -4.29 19.35 4.18
N ILE A 170 -3.76 20.24 3.33
CA ILE A 170 -4.52 21.29 2.66
C ILE A 170 -5.24 20.77 1.40
N ILE A 171 -4.70 19.73 0.76
CA ILE A 171 -5.32 19.16 -0.44
C ILE A 171 -6.46 18.23 -0.01
N PRO A 172 -7.74 18.57 -0.30
CA PRO A 172 -8.85 17.69 0.02
C PRO A 172 -8.65 16.36 -0.71
N VAL A 173 -8.61 15.27 0.05
CA VAL A 173 -8.63 13.93 -0.52
C VAL A 173 -9.99 13.78 -1.18
N LYS A 174 -10.05 13.81 -2.52
CA LYS A 174 -11.23 13.32 -3.21
C LYS A 174 -11.31 11.83 -2.89
N THR A 175 -12.14 11.49 -1.92
CA THR A 175 -12.45 10.11 -1.53
C THR A 175 -13.08 9.42 -2.73
N MET A 176 -12.26 8.89 -3.63
CA MET A 176 -12.70 7.88 -4.56
C MET A 176 -12.92 6.59 -3.75
N GLY A 177 -14.13 6.45 -3.20
CA GLY A 177 -14.68 5.17 -2.75
C GLY A 177 -13.93 4.42 -1.65
N GLY A 178 -13.23 5.11 -0.74
CA GLY A 178 -12.43 4.50 0.33
C GLY A 178 -13.03 4.69 1.73
N ARG A 179 -13.74 3.66 2.20
CA ARG A 179 -13.95 3.20 3.60
C ARG A 179 -13.64 4.20 4.72
N GLY A 180 -14.69 4.60 5.45
CA GLY A 180 -14.58 5.39 6.67
C GLY A 180 -13.67 4.73 7.70
N LEU A 181 -12.76 5.54 8.25
CA LEU A 181 -12.13 5.26 9.54
C LEU A 181 -13.23 5.32 10.59
N ALA A 182 -13.46 4.22 11.29
CA ALA A 182 -14.30 4.21 12.48
C ALA A 182 -13.74 5.25 13.44
N SER A 183 -14.53 6.28 13.72
CA SER A 183 -14.26 7.26 14.75
C SER A 183 -14.16 6.53 16.09
N ILE A 184 -13.01 6.63 16.73
CA ILE A 184 -12.90 6.41 18.17
C ILE A 184 -13.46 7.68 18.79
N GLU A 185 -14.70 7.61 19.29
CA GLU A 185 -15.22 8.58 20.23
C GLU A 185 -14.47 8.36 21.55
N GLU A 186 -13.63 9.33 21.94
CA GLU A 186 -13.12 9.42 23.30
C GLU A 186 -14.22 10.02 24.19
N ASN A 187 -14.58 9.28 25.24
CA ASN A 187 -15.27 9.79 26.43
C ASN A 187 -14.25 10.29 27.44
#